data_AF-A0A9E5Q6A1-F1
#
_entry.id   AF-A0A9E5Q6A1-F1
#
_cell.length_a   1.000
_cell.length_b   1.000
_cell.length_c   1.000
_cell.angle_alpha   90.00
_cell.angle_beta   90.00
_cell.angle_gamma   90.00
#
_symmetry.space_group_name_H-M   'P 1'
#
loop_
_entity.id
_entity.type
_entity.pdbx_description
1 polymer ?
#
loop_
_entity_poly.entity_id
_entity_poly.type
_entity_poly.pdbx_seq_one_letter_code
_entity_poly.pdbx_strand_id
1 'polypeptide(L)'
;DFYALKGVDLKIEPGEFFGCFGPNGAGKTTLLRILSGQLEPTKGSATVLGIDAKENPMEIKKVIGIVPEVESPPSYLTGREYLYFVGRVRKVEDLEKKIDHWLDFFDL
;
A
#
# COMPACT_ATOMS: atom_id res chain seq x y z
N ASP A 1 -22.54 1.08 -20.47
CA ASP A 1 -21.16 1.30 -19.99
C ASP A 1 -21.07 1.13 -18.49
N PHE A 2 -20.09 0.37 -18.02
CA PHE A 2 -19.83 0.12 -16.60
C PHE A 2 -18.63 0.95 -16.14
N TYR A 3 -18.75 1.60 -14.99
CA TYR A 3 -17.69 2.43 -14.40
C TYR A 3 -17.37 1.94 -12.99
N ALA A 4 -16.16 1.46 -12.76
CA ALA A 4 -15.69 1.10 -11.42
C ALA A 4 -15.44 2.35 -10.55
N LEU A 5 -15.02 3.45 -11.19
CA LEU A 5 -14.90 4.78 -10.60
C LEU A 5 -15.45 5.79 -11.62
N LYS A 6 -16.19 6.80 -11.16
CA LYS A 6 -16.83 7.80 -12.03
C LYS A 6 -16.56 9.22 -11.54
N GLY A 7 -15.43 9.78 -11.98
CA GLY A 7 -15.03 11.16 -11.67
C GLY A 7 -14.78 11.38 -10.18
N VAL A 8 -13.67 10.82 -9.68
CA VAL A 8 -13.26 10.99 -8.28
C VAL A 8 -12.23 12.11 -8.22
N ASP A 9 -12.56 13.20 -7.54
CA ASP A 9 -11.65 14.29 -7.19
C ASP A 9 -11.31 14.17 -5.70
N LEU A 10 -10.04 13.87 -5.40
CA LEU A 10 -9.57 13.59 -4.06
C LEU A 10 -8.18 14.22 -3.86
N LYS A 11 -8.00 14.92 -2.75
CA LYS A 11 -6.71 15.40 -2.27
C LYS A 11 -6.57 15.02 -0.80
N ILE A 12 -5.44 14.41 -0.44
CA ILE A 12 -5.09 14.01 0.92
C ILE A 12 -3.77 14.70 1.24
N GLU A 13 -3.74 15.49 2.31
CA GLU A 13 -2.57 16.24 2.74
C GLU A 13 -1.63 15.39 3.61
N PRO A 14 -0.33 15.75 3.71
CA PRO A 14 0.60 15.05 4.58
C PRO A 14 0.12 15.02 6.04
N GLY A 15 0.10 13.83 6.64
CA GLY A 15 -0.34 13.62 8.01
C GLY A 15 -1.85 13.42 8.19
N GLU A 16 -2.64 13.51 7.12
CA GLU A 16 -4.07 13.24 7.21
C GLU A 16 -4.38 11.73 7.31
N PHE A 17 -5.39 11.42 8.10
CA PHE A 17 -6.01 10.11 8.13
C PHE A 17 -7.27 10.13 7.24
N PHE A 18 -7.27 9.32 6.19
CA PHE A 18 -8.37 9.25 5.23
C PHE A 18 -9.01 7.86 5.20
N GLY A 19 -10.34 7.81 5.26
CA GLY A 19 -11.12 6.59 5.13
C GLY A 19 -12.05 6.62 3.92
N CYS A 20 -11.95 5.60 3.05
CA CYS A 20 -12.85 5.41 1.92
C CYS A 20 -13.96 4.42 2.29
N PHE A 21 -15.19 4.91 2.49
CA PHE A 21 -16.34 4.10 2.92
C PHE A 21 -17.40 3.96 1.83
N GLY A 22 -18.08 2.81 1.80
CA GLY A 22 -19.14 2.52 0.82
C GLY A 22 -19.45 1.02 0.75
N PRO A 23 -20.56 0.62 0.09
CA PRO A 23 -20.93 -0.79 -0.04
C PRO A 23 -19.94 -1.59 -0.89
N ASN A 24 -20.06 -2.91 -0.88
CA ASN A 24 -19.30 -3.78 -1.78
C ASN A 24 -19.61 -3.41 -3.23
N GLY A 25 -18.58 -3.33 -4.07
CA GLY A 25 -18.70 -2.88 -5.46
C GLY A 25 -18.66 -1.36 -5.67
N ALA A 26 -18.60 -0.53 -4.61
CA ALA A 26 -18.54 0.93 -4.74
C ALA A 26 -17.23 1.48 -5.35
N GLY A 27 -16.25 0.64 -5.69
CA GLY A 27 -14.99 1.05 -6.29
C GLY A 27 -13.83 1.30 -5.31
N LYS A 28 -14.01 1.10 -4.00
CA LYS A 28 -12.98 1.32 -2.96
C LYS A 28 -11.64 0.64 -3.28
N THR A 29 -11.68 -0.67 -3.54
CA THR A 29 -10.49 -1.46 -3.87
C THR A 29 -9.86 -1.00 -5.19
N THR A 30 -10.67 -0.60 -6.16
CA THR A 30 -10.19 -0.03 -7.43
C THR A 30 -9.44 1.28 -7.20
N LEU A 31 -9.97 2.16 -6.35
CA LEU A 31 -9.31 3.42 -5.98
C LEU A 31 -7.97 3.15 -5.28
N LEU A 32 -7.95 2.28 -4.26
CA LEU A 32 -6.71 1.92 -3.56
C LEU A 32 -5.66 1.30 -4.50
N ARG A 33 -6.08 0.46 -5.46
CA ARG A 33 -5.17 -0.11 -6.47
C ARG A 33 -4.59 0.93 -7.42
N ILE A 34 -5.34 1.98 -7.75
CA ILE A 34 -4.82 3.09 -8.56
C ILE A 34 -3.79 3.88 -7.75
N LEU A 35 -4.14 4.27 -6.53
CA LEU A 35 -3.23 5.02 -5.65
C LEU A 35 -1.96 4.22 -5.30
N SER A 36 -2.03 2.90 -5.26
CA SER A 36 -0.86 2.05 -5.01
C SER A 36 -0.02 1.73 -6.24
N GLY A 37 -0.39 2.24 -7.42
CA GLY A 37 0.27 1.91 -8.69
C GLY A 37 0.11 0.44 -9.11
N GLN A 38 -0.93 -0.25 -8.61
CA GLN A 38 -1.30 -1.60 -9.01
C GLN A 38 -2.25 -1.62 -10.22
N LEU A 39 -2.94 -0.51 -10.47
CA LEU A 39 -3.90 -0.36 -11.56
C LEU A 39 -3.76 1.01 -12.22
N GLU A 40 -3.69 1.05 -13.56
CA GLU A 40 -3.68 2.31 -14.30
C GLU A 40 -5.11 2.89 -14.42
N PRO A 41 -5.33 4.20 -14.20
CA PRO A 41 -6.63 4.81 -14.42
C PRO A 41 -6.97 4.85 -15.92
N THR A 42 -8.23 4.55 -16.27
CA THR A 42 -8.70 4.65 -17.68
C THR A 42 -8.72 6.10 -18.18
N LYS A 43 -9.00 7.06 -17.29
CA LYS A 43 -8.99 8.51 -17.56
C LYS A 43 -8.59 9.25 -16.28
N GLY A 44 -8.06 10.46 -16.43
CA GLY A 44 -7.57 11.28 -15.33
C GLY A 44 -6.13 10.95 -14.95
N SER A 45 -5.70 11.41 -13.78
CA SER A 45 -4.36 11.19 -13.24
C SER A 45 -4.41 10.95 -11.73
N ALA A 46 -3.36 10.33 -11.19
CA ALA A 46 -3.19 10.13 -9.76
C ALA A 46 -1.72 10.36 -9.40
N THR A 47 -1.49 11.14 -8.36
CA THR A 47 -0.14 11.43 -7.84
C THR A 47 -0.11 11.08 -6.36
N VAL A 48 0.87 10.29 -5.95
CA VAL A 48 1.05 9.84 -4.56
C VAL A 48 2.44 10.22 -4.10
N LEU A 49 2.52 11.02 -3.04
CA LEU A 49 3.79 11.55 -2.51
C LEU A 49 4.64 12.26 -3.59
N GLY A 50 3.98 12.98 -4.51
CA GLY A 50 4.63 13.67 -5.63
C GLY A 50 5.02 12.77 -6.80
N ILE A 51 4.71 11.48 -6.75
CA ILE A 51 5.04 10.49 -7.79
C ILE A 51 3.79 10.20 -8.62
N ASP A 52 3.90 10.33 -9.94
CA ASP A 52 2.81 9.95 -10.86
C ASP A 52 2.63 8.42 -10.89
N ALA A 53 1.39 7.96 -10.67
CA ALA A 53 1.07 6.54 -10.54
C ALA A 53 1.08 5.75 -11.85
N LYS A 54 0.91 6.45 -12.98
CA LYS A 54 0.98 5.84 -14.31
C LYS A 54 2.42 5.78 -14.81
N GLU A 55 3.15 6.88 -14.68
CA GLU A 55 4.52 6.98 -15.20
C GLU A 55 5.53 6.24 -14.32
N ASN A 56 5.34 6.24 -12.99
CA ASN A 56 6.32 5.72 -12.03
C ASN A 56 5.72 4.77 -10.97
N PRO A 57 4.96 3.72 -11.36
CA PRO A 57 4.29 2.82 -10.41
C PRO A 57 5.27 2.06 -9.50
N MET A 58 6.50 1.80 -9.97
CA MET A 58 7.51 1.13 -9.16
C MET A 58 8.10 2.02 -8.07
N GLU A 59 8.20 3.33 -8.29
CA GLU A 59 8.68 4.26 -7.27
C GLU A 59 7.63 4.42 -6.17
N ILE A 60 6.34 4.45 -6.50
CA ILE A 60 5.25 4.43 -5.51
C ILE A 60 5.40 3.22 -4.58
N LYS A 61 5.56 2.01 -5.12
CA LYS A 61 5.67 0.77 -4.33
C LYS A 61 6.85 0.74 -3.35
N LYS A 62 7.89 1.56 -3.57
CA LYS A 62 9.04 1.68 -2.66
C LYS A 62 8.74 2.56 -1.45
N VAL A 63 7.82 3.52 -1.60
CA VAL A 63 7.55 4.56 -0.59
C VAL A 63 6.21 4.38 0.13
N ILE A 64 5.38 3.43 -0.30
CA ILE A 64 4.12 3.09 0.39
C ILE A 64 4.17 1.71 1.05
N GLY A 65 3.43 1.57 2.15
CA GLY A 65 3.06 0.27 2.73
C GLY A 65 1.63 -0.08 2.36
N ILE A 66 1.36 -1.35 2.07
CA ILE A 66 0.01 -1.89 1.83
C ILE A 66 -0.19 -3.06 2.78
N VAL A 67 -1.30 -3.05 3.51
CA VAL A 67 -1.79 -4.19 4.26
C VAL A 67 -3.04 -4.70 3.53
N PRO A 68 -2.97 -5.86 2.85
CA PRO A 68 -4.12 -6.41 2.14
C PRO A 68 -5.17 -6.94 3.11
N GLU A 69 -6.41 -7.05 2.63
CA GLU A 69 -7.55 -7.55 3.41
C GLU A 69 -7.37 -9.02 3.84
N VAL A 70 -6.71 -9.83 3.00
CA VAL A 70 -6.43 -11.25 3.27
C VAL A 70 -5.05 -11.59 2.76
N GLU A 71 -4.05 -11.59 3.63
CA GLU A 71 -2.82 -12.36 3.44
C GLU A 71 -2.35 -12.91 4.79
N SER A 72 -2.11 -14.21 4.84
CA SER A 72 -1.28 -14.80 5.89
C SER A 72 0.15 -14.89 5.36
N PRO A 73 1.16 -14.57 6.20
CA PRO A 73 2.54 -14.89 5.86
C PRO A 73 2.68 -16.38 5.49
N PRO A 74 3.68 -16.74 4.68
CA PRO A 74 3.96 -18.14 4.39
C PRO A 74 4.07 -18.94 5.69
N SER A 75 3.30 -20.03 5.81
CA SER A 75 3.14 -20.79 7.08
C SER A 75 4.42 -21.45 7.59
N TYR A 76 5.45 -21.52 6.75
CA TYR A 76 6.77 -22.08 7.06
C TYR A 76 7.78 -21.02 7.53
N LEU A 77 7.38 -19.76 7.69
CA LEU A 77 8.22 -18.68 8.22
C LEU A 77 7.66 -18.17 9.55
N THR A 78 8.53 -17.96 10.52
CA THR A 78 8.24 -17.17 11.72
C THR A 78 8.02 -15.70 11.37
N GLY A 79 7.40 -14.94 12.29
CA GLY A 79 7.22 -13.50 12.12
C GLY A 79 8.54 -12.77 11.86
N ARG A 80 9.61 -13.13 12.58
CA ARG A 80 10.96 -12.61 12.37
C ARG A 80 11.50 -12.93 10.98
N GLU A 81 11.42 -14.18 10.54
CA GLU A 81 11.92 -14.58 9.22
C GLU A 81 11.15 -13.89 8.09
N TYR A 82 9.84 -13.72 8.22
CA TYR A 82 9.03 -13.00 7.25
C TYR A 82 9.40 -11.51 7.19
N LEU A 83 9.52 -10.84 8.34
CA LEU A 83 9.95 -9.43 8.39
C LEU A 83 11.37 -9.25 7.83
N TYR A 84 12.28 -10.20 8.11
CA TYR A 84 13.61 -10.21 7.54
C TYR A 84 13.58 -10.35 6.02
N PHE A 85 12.81 -11.30 5.48
CA PHE A 85 12.64 -11.49 4.04
C PHE A 85 12.10 -10.23 3.35
N VAL A 86 10.98 -9.67 3.83
CA VAL A 86 10.36 -8.48 3.25
C VAL A 86 11.28 -7.26 3.37
N GLY A 87 11.92 -7.07 4.52
CA GLY A 87 12.85 -5.98 4.75
C GLY A 87 14.07 -6.02 3.84
N ARG A 88 14.61 -7.22 3.56
CA ARG A 88 15.69 -7.42 2.59
C ARG A 88 15.27 -7.09 1.16
N VAL A 89 14.09 -7.54 0.74
CA VAL A 89 13.51 -7.21 -0.59
C VAL A 89 13.32 -5.69 -0.73
N ARG A 90 12.86 -5.03 0.33
CA ARG A 90 12.64 -3.58 0.37
C ARG A 90 13.88 -2.75 0.69
N LYS A 91 15.05 -3.37 0.89
CA LYS A 91 16.32 -2.70 1.24
C LYS A 91 16.20 -1.76 2.45
N VAL A 92 15.49 -2.23 3.48
CA VAL A 92 15.29 -1.46 4.72
C VAL A 92 16.62 -1.34 5.47
N GLU A 93 17.06 -0.12 5.72
CA GLU A 93 18.22 0.17 6.58
C GLU A 93 17.91 -0.14 8.05
N ASP A 94 18.94 -0.50 8.83
CA ASP A 94 18.83 -0.92 10.23
C ASP A 94 17.81 -2.05 10.46
N LEU A 95 17.76 -3.01 9.53
CA LEU A 95 16.71 -4.03 9.46
C LEU A 95 16.55 -4.81 10.79
N GLU A 96 17.62 -5.38 11.33
CA GLU A 96 17.56 -6.15 12.58
C GLU A 96 16.99 -5.33 13.73
N LYS A 97 17.50 -4.11 13.92
CA LYS A 97 17.03 -3.18 14.96
C LYS A 97 15.53 -2.85 14.79
N LYS A 98 15.07 -2.67 13.56
CA LYS A 98 13.65 -2.41 13.27
C LYS A 98 12.79 -3.64 13.53
N ILE A 99 13.27 -4.83 13.18
CA ILE A 99 12.57 -6.09 13.46
C ILE A 99 12.42 -6.25 14.97
N ASP A 100 13.51 -6.11 15.73
CA ASP A 100 13.49 -6.20 17.20
C ASP A 100 12.50 -5.22 17.80
N HIS A 101 12.52 -3.97 17.36
CA HIS A 101 11.58 -2.94 17.82
C HIS A 101 10.12 -3.31 17.57
N TRP A 102 9.79 -3.79 16.37
CA TRP A 102 8.40 -4.14 16.04
C TRP A 102 7.92 -5.41 16.73
N LEU A 103 8.79 -6.41 16.89
CA LEU A 103 8.43 -7.62 17.64
C LEU A 103 8.16 -7.28 19.12
N ASP A 104 9.02 -6.47 19.74
CA ASP A 104 8.83 -5.96 21.10
C ASP A 104 7.54 -5.13 21.22
N PHE A 105 7.28 -4.22 20.28
CA PHE A 105 6.06 -3.39 20.25
C PHE A 105 4.76 -4.22 20.19
N PHE A 106 4.80 -5.40 19.57
CA PHE A 106 3.64 -6.30 19.45
C PHE A 106 3.63 -7.45 20.47
N ASP A 107 4.55 -7.44 21.45
CA ASP A 107 4.72 -8.49 22.45
C ASP A 107 4.94 -9.90 21.83
N LEU A 108 5.74 -9.98 20.75
CA LEU A 108 6.03 -11.21 19.99
C LEU A 108 7.46 -11.74 20.16
#